data_AF-A0A1G7PLM3-F1
#
_entry.id   AF-A0A1G7PLM3-F1
#
_cell.length_a   1.000
_cell.length_b   1.000
_cell.length_c   1.000
_cell.angle_alpha   90.00
_cell.angle_beta   90.00
_cell.angle_gamma   90.00
#
_symmetry.space_group_name_H-M   'P 1'
#
loop_
_entity.id
_entity.type
_entity.pdbx_description
1 polymer ?
#
loop_
_entity_poly.entity_id
_entity_poly.type
_entity_poly.pdbx_seq_one_letter_code
_entity_poly.pdbx_strand_id
1 'polypeptide(L)' 'MNAIRQIVEVKDHKLNIELPENFDSEYAEVIIFAKDESFDFEISEEEKTLMRKRLAESKEEDFEDWDSIKHNFL' A
#
# COMPACT_ATOMS: atom_id res chain seq x y z
N MET A 1 -12.77 3.04 10.57
CA MET A 1 -11.95 4.27 10.42
C MET A 1 -11.54 4.31 8.96
N ASN A 2 -12.07 5.25 8.18
CA ASN A 2 -11.84 5.29 6.73
C ASN A 2 -10.71 6.28 6.46
N ALA A 3 -9.54 5.78 6.05
CA ALA A 3 -8.40 6.63 5.70
C ALA A 3 -8.42 6.92 4.20
N ILE A 4 -8.23 8.18 3.82
CA ILE A 4 -8.10 8.60 2.43
C ILE A 4 -6.60 8.72 2.12
N ARG A 5 -6.11 7.96 1.13
CA ARG A 5 -4.73 8.08 0.63
C ARG A 5 -4.73 8.82 -0.69
N GLN A 6 -4.18 10.03 -0.72
CA GLN A 6 -4.00 10.83 -1.93
C GLN A 6 -2.51 11.08 -2.17
N ILE A 7 -2.07 10.92 -3.42
CA ILE A 7 -0.73 11.30 -3.87
C ILE A 7 -0.84 12.71 -4.43
N VAL A 8 -0.25 13.69 -3.76
CA VAL A 8 -0.32 15.12 -4.12
C VAL A 8 1.07 15.62 -4.50
N GLU A 9 1.16 16.34 -5.61
CA GLU A 9 2.40 16.98 -6.07
C GLU A 9 2.75 18.18 -5.18
N VAL A 10 4.00 18.28 -4.77
CA VAL A 10 4.51 19.44 -4.01
C VAL A 10 4.91 20.54 -4.98
N LYS A 11 4.32 21.73 -4.87
CA LYS A 11 4.70 22.92 -5.67
C LYS A 11 5.09 24.06 -4.74
N ASP A 12 6.29 24.63 -4.94
CA ASP A 12 6.83 25.71 -4.12
C ASP A 12 6.76 25.45 -2.60
N HIS A 13 7.02 24.19 -2.19
CA HIS A 13 6.92 23.72 -0.80
C HIS A 13 5.49 23.79 -0.21
N LYS A 14 4.47 23.80 -1.06
CA LYS A 14 3.06 23.78 -0.67
C LYS A 14 2.37 22.52 -1.17
N LEU A 15 1.45 22.02 -0.35
CA LEU A 15 0.54 20.92 -0.65
C LEU A 15 -0.89 21.48 -0.62
N ASN A 16 -1.66 21.26 -1.68
CA ASN A 16 -3.08 21.57 -1.72
C ASN A 16 -3.86 20.27 -1.59
N ILE A 17 -4.58 20.12 -0.48
CA ILE A 17 -5.42 18.96 -0.18
C ILE A 17 -6.87 19.44 -0.20
N GLU A 18 -7.69 18.85 -1.08
CA GLU A 18 -9.13 19.09 -1.14
C GLU A 18 -9.84 17.89 -0.52
N LEU A 19 -10.64 18.15 0.53
CA LEU A 19 -11.44 17.10 1.16
C LEU A 19 -12.70 16.83 0.30
N PRO A 20 -13.18 15.58 0.25
CA PRO A 20 -14.43 15.25 -0.44
C PRO A 20 -15.62 16.01 0.14
N GLU A 21 -16.63 16.29 -0.70
CA GLU A 21 -17.85 17.00 -0.29
C GLU A 21 -18.64 16.30 0.84
N ASN A 22 -18.42 14.99 1.02
CA ASN A 22 -19.05 14.16 2.03
C ASN A 22 -18.14 13.86 3.25
N PHE A 23 -17.10 14.68 3.47
CA PHE A 23 -16.27 14.58 4.66
C PHE A 23 -16.91 15.31 5.84
N ASP A 24 -17.73 14.60 6.62
CA ASP A 24 -18.53 15.16 7.71
C ASP A 24 -17.79 15.26 9.06
N SER A 25 -16.49 14.97 9.11
CA SER A 25 -15.72 14.98 10.35
C SER A 25 -15.16 16.37 10.68
N GLU A 26 -15.21 16.75 11.96
CA GLU A 26 -14.73 18.06 12.43
C GLU A 26 -13.20 18.22 12.33
N TYR A 27 -12.45 17.10 12.38
CA TYR A 27 -10.99 17.10 12.35
C TYR A 27 -10.46 16.10 11.33
N ALA A 28 -9.38 16.47 10.65
CA ALA A 28 -8.60 15.62 9.77
C ALA A 28 -7.14 15.58 10.26
N GLU A 29 -6.58 14.39 10.41
CA GLU A 29 -5.17 14.19 10.72
C GLU A 29 -4.40 13.96 9.42
N VAL A 30 -3.33 14.72 9.21
CA VAL A 30 -2.48 14.64 8.00
C VAL A 30 -1.06 14.26 8.41
N ILE A 31 -0.56 13.15 7.86
CA ILE A 31 0.82 12.68 8.04
C ILE A 31 1.57 12.89 6.72
N ILE A 32 2.64 13.69 6.76
CA ILE A 32 3.43 14.02 5.57
C ILE A 32 4.75 13.25 5.64
N PHE A 33 4.99 12.41 4.65
CA PHE A 33 6.30 11.80 4.40
C PHE A 33 6.93 12.49 3.20
N ALA A 34 8.16 12.97 3.36
CA ALA A 34 8.95 13.35 2.20
C ALA A 34 9.11 12.10 1.33
N LYS A 35 8.71 12.19 0.06
CA LYS A 35 8.99 11.12 -0.88
C LYS A 35 10.49 11.14 -1.13
N ASP A 36 11.20 10.28 -0.42
CA ASP A 36 12.60 10.04 -0.67
C ASP A 36 12.66 9.16 -1.92
N GLU A 37 13.17 9.68 -3.04
CA GLU A 37 13.44 8.86 -4.24
C GLU A 37 14.46 7.75 -3.93
N SER A 38 15.21 7.87 -2.83
CA SER A 38 16.10 6.80 -2.35
C SER A 38 15.38 5.70 -1.56
N PHE A 39 14.10 5.86 -1.24
CA PHE A 39 13.24 4.79 -0.73
C PHE A 39 12.47 4.14 -1.88
N ASP A 40 13.18 3.78 -2.94
CA ASP A 40 12.80 2.62 -3.72
C ASP A 40 12.84 1.45 -2.75
N PHE A 41 11.67 0.94 -2.36
CA PHE A 41 11.60 -0.38 -1.72
C PHE A 41 12.07 -1.40 -2.78
N GLU A 42 13.37 -1.53 -2.91
CA GLU A 42 13.98 -2.53 -3.75
C GLU A 42 14.07 -3.79 -2.91
N ILE A 43 13.21 -4.75 -3.23
CA ILE A 43 13.29 -6.11 -2.69
C ILE A 43 14.73 -6.57 -2.90
N SER A 44 15.41 -6.99 -1.83
CA SER A 44 16.80 -7.44 -1.92
C SER A 44 16.93 -8.61 -2.90
N GLU A 45 18.12 -8.81 -3.48
CA GLU A 45 18.33 -9.96 -4.38
C GLU A 45 18.10 -11.31 -3.68
N GLU A 46 18.30 -11.37 -2.36
CA GLU A 46 17.99 -12.54 -1.54
C GLU A 46 16.48 -12.81 -1.48
N GLU A 47 15.68 -11.77 -1.22
CA GLU A 47 14.23 -11.86 -1.21
C GLU A 47 13.67 -12.17 -2.60
N LYS A 48 14.21 -11.56 -3.67
CA LYS A 48 13.86 -11.91 -5.07
C LYS A 48 14.15 -13.39 -5.36
N THR A 49 15.28 -13.90 -4.88
CA THR A 49 15.66 -15.31 -5.05
C THR A 49 14.72 -16.24 -4.28
N LEU A 50 14.36 -15.87 -3.05
CA LEU A 50 13.41 -16.62 -2.25
C LEU A 50 12.01 -16.67 -2.90
N MET A 51 11.54 -15.57 -3.46
CA MET A 51 10.25 -15.52 -4.18
C MET A 51 10.27 -16.39 -5.43
N ARG A 52 11.35 -16.36 -6.22
CA ARG A 52 11.51 -17.23 -7.41
C ARG A 52 11.54 -18.71 -7.02
N LYS A 53 12.24 -19.05 -5.94
CA LYS A 53 12.30 -20.42 -5.42
C LYS A 53 10.91 -20.90 -4.99
N ARG A 54 10.19 -20.10 -4.21
CA ARG A 54 8.82 -20.42 -3.79
C ARG A 54 7.91 -20.66 -4.98
N LEU A 55 7.92 -19.76 -5.97
CA LEU A 55 7.11 -19.92 -7.18
C LEU A 55 7.44 -21.21 -7.96
N ALA A 56 8.71 -21.60 -8.03
CA ALA A 56 9.12 -22.83 -8.70
C ALA A 56 8.78 -24.11 -7.92
N GLU A 57 8.70 -24.01 -6.59
CA GLU A 57 8.37 -25.12 -5.70
C GLU A 57 6.86 -25.23 -5.41
N SER A 58 6.10 -24.16 -5.66
CA SER A 58 4.65 -24.13 -5.50
C SER A 58 3.97 -25.06 -6.50
N LYS A 59 3.08 -25.91 -5.97
CA LYS A 59 2.14 -26.72 -6.74
C LYS A 59 0.80 -26.02 -6.80
N GLU A 60 -0.02 -26.39 -7.77
CA GLU A 60 -1.40 -25.88 -7.88
C GLU A 60 -2.23 -26.15 -6.61
N GLU A 61 -1.91 -27.25 -5.91
CA GLU A 61 -2.48 -27.65 -4.62
C GLU A 61 -2.11 -26.72 -3.45
N ASP A 62 -1.06 -25.91 -3.58
CA ASP A 62 -0.61 -24.98 -2.54
C ASP A 62 -1.35 -23.62 -2.59
N PHE A 63 -2.20 -23.41 -3.60
CA PHE A 63 -2.96 -22.18 -3.77
C PHE A 63 -4.43 -22.40 -3.37
N GLU A 64 -4.87 -21.68 -2.32
CA GLU A 64 -6.28 -21.62 -1.95
C GLU A 64 -6.95 -20.42 -2.61
N ASP A 65 -8.17 -20.63 -3.11
CA ASP A 65 -8.97 -19.55 -3.66
C ASP A 65 -9.28 -18.51 -2.57
N TRP A 66 -9.02 -17.24 -2.89
CA TRP A 66 -9.23 -16.12 -1.99
C TRP A 66 -10.67 -16.06 -1.47
N ASP A 67 -11.65 -16.35 -2.34
CA ASP A 67 -13.05 -16.35 -1.96
C ASP A 67 -13.39 -17.43 -0.91
N SER A 68 -12.60 -18.50 -0.87
CA SER A 68 -12.76 -19.60 0.10
C SER A 68 -12.21 -19.24 1.49
N ILE A 69 -11.18 -18.41 1.59
CA ILE A 69 -10.47 -18.15 2.85
C ILE A 69 -10.73 -16.76 3.45
N LYS A 70 -11.31 -15.82 2.70
CA LYS A 70 -11.49 -14.42 3.12
C LYS A 70 -12.21 -14.23 4.46
N HIS A 71 -13.11 -15.14 4.83
CA HIS A 71 -13.86 -15.10 6.09
C HIS A 71 -12.99 -15.29 7.36
N ASN A 72 -11.76 -15.79 7.20
CA ASN A 72 -10.81 -15.94 8.31
C ASN A 72 -10.03 -14.64 8.58
N PHE A 73 -10.09 -13.67 7.66
CA PHE A 73 -9.29 -12.45 7.67
C PHE A 73 -10.12 -11.16 7.63
N LEU A 74 -11.43 -11.27 7.35
CA LEU A 74 -12.43 -10.19 7.31
C LEU A 74 -13.62 -10.56 8.21
#